data_AF-A0A2V9DFT5-F1
#
_entry.id   AF-A0A2V9DFT5-F1
#
_cell.length_a   1.000
_cell.length_b   1.000
_cell.length_c   1.000
_cell.angle_alpha   90.00
_cell.angle_beta   90.00
_cell.angle_gamma   90.00
#
_symmetry.space_group_name_H-M   'P 1'
#
loop_
_entity.id
_entity.type
_entity.pdbx_description
1 polymer ?
#
loop_
_entity_poly.entity_id
_entity_poly.type
_entity_poly.pdbx_seq_one_letter_code
_entity_poly.pdbx_strand_id
1 'polypeptide(L)' 'TTNAIERCFVEVRRRTRPMVVFVNVASVERIIYAIFQRFNQQWQNRTLALFTQAA' A
#
# COMPACT_ATOMS: atom_id res chain seq x y z
N THR A 1 2.77 -14.23 0.74
CA THR A 1 4.08 -14.13 0.07
C THR A 1 5.02 -13.20 0.84
N THR A 2 6.32 -13.31 0.55
CA THR A 2 7.43 -12.79 1.37
C THR A 2 7.83 -11.34 1.01
N ASN A 3 7.35 -10.78 -0.12
CA ASN A 3 7.71 -9.43 -0.58
C ASN A 3 6.73 -8.35 -0.10
N ALA A 4 7.24 -7.22 0.40
CA ALA A 4 6.44 -6.08 0.89
C ALA A 4 5.52 -5.49 -0.19
N ILE A 5 5.96 -5.48 -1.45
CA ILE A 5 5.22 -4.94 -2.59
C ILE A 5 3.94 -5.76 -2.84
N GLU A 6 4.07 -7.09 -2.89
CA GLU A 6 2.93 -7.98 -3.10
C GLU A 6 1.91 -7.86 -1.96
N ARG A 7 2.37 -7.73 -0.71
CA ARG A 7 1.49 -7.49 0.44
C ARG A 7 0.69 -6.19 0.29
N CYS A 8 1.30 -5.13 -0.24
CA CYS A 8 0.60 -3.88 -0.50
C CYS A 8 -0.50 -4.06 -1.55
N PHE A 9 -0.21 -4.74 -2.66
CA PHE A 9 -1.21 -4.97 -3.72
C PHE A 9 -2.36 -5.88 -3.27
N VAL A 10 -2.09 -6.91 -2.47
CA VAL A 10 -3.15 -7.75 -1.86
C VAL A 10 -4.05 -6.91 -0.96
N GLU A 11 -3.47 -6.01 -0.16
CA GLU A 11 -4.24 -5.16 0.75
C GLU A 11 -5.07 -4.10 0.00
N VAL A 12 -4.55 -3.54 -1.09
CA VAL A 12 -5.33 -2.68 -1.99
C VAL A 12 -6.54 -3.45 -2.52
N ARG A 13 -6.34 -4.66 -3.04
CA ARG A 13 -7.43 -5.51 -3.57
C ARG A 13 -8.45 -5.90 -2.50
N ARG A 14 -8.00 -6.15 -1.26
CA ARG A 14 -8.87 -6.45 -0.13
C ARG A 14 -9.79 -5.27 0.22
N ARG A 15 -9.26 -4.05 0.20
CA ARG A 15 -10.01 -2.81 0.54
C ARG A 15 -10.97 -2.37 -0.55
N THR A 16 -10.64 -2.63 -1.81
CA THR A 16 -11.50 -2.31 -2.94
C THR A 16 -12.51 -3.41 -3.27
N ARG A 17 -12.35 -4.63 -2.73
CA ARG A 17 -13.29 -5.74 -2.90
C ARG A 17 -14.77 -5.39 -2.65
N PRO A 18 -15.16 -4.70 -1.56
CA PRO A 18 -16.57 -4.35 -1.35
C PRO A 18 -17.08 -3.25 -2.28
N MET A 19 -16.19 -2.51 -2.96
CA MET A 19 -16.59 -1.40 -3.83
C MET A 19 -17.08 -1.89 -5.19
N VAL A 20 -16.59 -3.05 -5.66
CA VAL A 20 -16.96 -3.76 -6.91
C VAL A 20 -16.78 -2.93 -8.19
N VAL A 21 -17.50 -1.82 -8.33
CA VAL A 21 -17.43 -0.85 -9.43
C VAL A 21 -17.21 0.55 -8.87
N PHE A 22 -16.26 1.27 -9.46
CA PHE A 22 -16.03 2.68 -9.14
C PHE A 22 -16.86 3.58 -10.06
N VAL A 23 -17.44 4.64 -9.51
CA VAL A 23 -18.31 5.57 -10.25
C VAL A 23 -17.52 6.37 -11.30
N ASN A 24 -16.27 6.72 -11.01
CA ASN A 24 -15.38 7.43 -11.94
C ASN A 24 -13.89 7.15 -11.66
N VAL A 25 -13.04 7.38 -12.66
CA VAL A 25 -11.58 7.14 -12.57
C VAL A 25 -10.94 7.98 -11.46
N ALA A 26 -11.34 9.24 -11.31
CA ALA A 26 -10.82 10.13 -10.27
C ALA A 26 -11.10 9.63 -8.84
N SER A 27 -12.17 8.85 -8.62
CA SER A 27 -12.47 8.26 -7.31
C SER A 27 -11.51 7.11 -6.98
N VAL A 28 -11.23 6.24 -7.94
CA VAL A 28 -10.30 5.11 -7.71
C VAL A 28 -8.87 5.62 -7.51
N GLU A 29 -8.46 6.66 -8.24
CA GLU A 29 -7.15 7.30 -8.04
C GLU A 29 -6.97 7.83 -6.62
N ARG A 30 -7.98 8.56 -6.11
CA ARG A 30 -7.97 9.08 -4.72
C ARG A 30 -7.94 7.97 -3.68
N ILE A 31 -8.70 6.90 -3.89
CA ILE A 31 -8.74 5.75 -2.97
C ILE A 31 -7.38 5.04 -2.96
N ILE A 32 -6.80 4.78 -4.13
CA ILE A 32 -5.48 4.16 -4.25
C ILE A 32 -4.41 5.03 -3.58
N TYR A 33 -4.41 6.34 -3.87
CA TYR A 33 -3.49 7.29 -3.24
C TYR A 33 -3.60 7.27 -1.72
N ALA A 34 -4.82 7.33 -1.16
CA ALA A 34 -5.04 7.31 0.28
C ALA A 34 -4.53 6.02 0.96
N ILE A 35 -4.69 4.86 0.29
CA ILE A 35 -4.19 3.58 0.80
C ILE A 35 -2.65 3.59 0.88
N PHE A 36 -1.99 4.00 -0.21
CA PHE A 36 -0.53 4.06 -0.24
C PHE A 36 0.03 5.12 0.70
N GLN A 37 -0.60 6.27 0.82
CA GLN A 37 -0.20 7.30 1.76
C GLN A 37 -0.24 6.79 3.21
N ARG A 38 -1.27 6.01 3.57
CA ARG A 38 -1.34 5.35 4.88
C ARG A 38 -0.19 4.35 5.07
N PHE A 39 0.16 3.56 4.06
CA PHE A 39 1.32 2.65 4.17
C PHE A 39 2.62 3.42 4.36
N ASN A 40 2.82 4.49 3.61
CA ASN A 40 4.01 5.33 3.72
C ASN A 40 4.13 5.93 5.14
N GLN A 41 3.04 6.44 5.71
CA GLN A 41 3.02 6.93 7.09
C GLN A 41 3.30 5.82 8.12
N GLN A 42 2.75 4.62 7.92
CA GLN A 42 3.03 3.48 8.78
C GLN A 42 4.50 3.03 8.70
N TRP A 43 5.13 3.16 7.54
CA TRP A 43 6.54 2.81 7.33
C TRP A 43 7.51 3.91 7.74
N GLN A 44 7.11 5.18 7.76
CA GLN A 44 7.92 6.26 8.35
C GLN A 44 8.27 5.98 9.82
N ASN A 45 7.37 5.33 10.55
CA ASN A 45 7.60 4.93 11.95
C ASN A 45 8.36 3.59 12.09
N ARG A 46 8.69 2.93 10.98
CA ARG A 46 9.56 1.75 10.95
C ARG A 46 10.88 2.12 10.29
N THR A 47 11.88 2.45 11.09
CA THR A 47 13.28 2.40 10.63
C THR A 47 13.56 0.95 10.22
N LEU A 48 13.83 0.72 8.93
CA LEU A 48 14.29 -0.59 8.46
C LEU A 48 15.68 -0.82 9.07
N ALA A 49 15.75 -1.58 10.17
CA ALA A 49 16.99 -1.82 10.92
C ALA A 49 18.05 -2.66 10.17
N LEU A 50 17.96 -2.80 8.85
CA LEU A 50 18.71 -3.80 8.09
C LEU A 50 19.07 -3.32 6.68
N PHE A 51 19.76 -2.19 6.58
CA PHE A 51 20.72 -1.97 5.47
C PHE A 51 22.16 -1.87 6.02
N THR A 52 22.48 -2.71 7.01
CA THR A 52 23.87 -3.07 7.33
C THR A 52 24.23 -4.34 6.56
N GLN A 53 24.30 -4.27 5.24
CA GLN A 53 25.30 -5.07 4.56
C GLN A 53 26.60 -4.31 4.76
N ALA A 54 27.48 -4.84 5.63
CA ALA A 54 28.84 -4.32 5.76
C ALA A 54 29.47 -4.32 4.36
N ALA A 55 29.95 -3.14 3.94
CA ALA A 55 30.70 -2.94 2.71
C ALA A 55 32.08 -3.60 2.80
#